data_AF-I2CRL7-F1
#
_entry.id   AF-I2CRL7-F1
#
_cell.length_a   1.000
_cell.length_b   1.000
_cell.length_c   1.000
_cell.angle_alpha   90.00
_cell.angle_beta   90.00
_cell.angle_gamma   90.00
#
_symmetry.space_group_name_H-M   'P 1'
#
loop_
_entity.id
_entity.type
_entity.pdbx_description
1 polymer ?
#
loop_
_entity_poly.entity_id
_entity_poly.type
_entity_poly.pdbx_seq_one_letter_code
_entity_poly.pdbx_strand_id
1 'polypeptide(L)' 'MGKISSGHDIAKIRGLVEMEHPNKLIDSFTGTLEIYHTTGGWHVKEVVEPTSILLRGCVIRNTDWVVGMVVNTG' A
#
# COMPACT_ATOMS: atom_id res chain seq x y z
N MET A 1 -14.68 6.87 -5.48
CA MET A 1 -13.23 6.54 -5.41
C MET A 1 -12.99 5.29 -6.25
N GLY A 2 -11.85 5.18 -6.96
CA GLY A 2 -11.58 4.04 -7.85
C GLY A 2 -11.49 2.73 -7.08
N LYS A 3 -12.31 1.74 -7.43
CA LYS A 3 -12.27 0.39 -6.82
C LYS A 3 -11.24 -0.46 -7.56
N ILE A 4 -10.35 -1.11 -6.81
CA ILE A 4 -9.41 -2.10 -7.32
C ILE A 4 -9.88 -3.46 -6.79
N SER A 5 -10.31 -4.35 -7.66
CA SER A 5 -10.81 -5.68 -7.25
C SER A 5 -10.29 -6.84 -8.08
N SER A 6 -9.51 -6.56 -9.12
CA SER A 6 -8.92 -7.56 -9.99
C SER A 6 -7.49 -7.23 -10.36
N GLY A 7 -6.72 -8.23 -10.80
CA GLY A 7 -5.37 -8.00 -11.32
C GLY A 7 -5.33 -7.04 -12.53
N HIS A 8 -6.39 -6.99 -13.33
CA HIS A 8 -6.51 -6.05 -14.45
C HIS A 8 -6.60 -4.59 -13.98
N ASP A 9 -7.19 -4.34 -12.82
CA ASP A 9 -7.27 -3.01 -12.24
C ASP A 9 -5.89 -2.56 -11.75
N ILE A 10 -5.13 -3.47 -11.12
CA ILE A 10 -3.76 -3.23 -10.67
C ILE A 10 -2.83 -2.88 -11.83
N ALA A 11 -3.00 -3.53 -12.99
CA ALA A 11 -2.15 -3.22 -14.16
C ALA A 11 -2.25 -1.75 -14.63
N LYS A 12 -3.38 -1.09 -14.33
CA LYS A 12 -3.70 0.28 -14.77
C LYS A 12 -3.30 1.36 -13.77
N ILE A 13 -2.81 0.99 -12.59
CA ILE A 13 -2.32 1.95 -11.59
C ILE A 13 -0.81 2.10 -11.67
N ARG A 14 -0.33 3.30 -11.41
CA ARG A 14 1.08 3.63 -11.18
C ARG A 14 1.15 4.48 -9.92
N GLY A 15 2.29 4.50 -9.27
CA GLY A 15 2.42 5.23 -8.02
C GLY A 15 3.83 5.23 -7.47
N LEU A 16 3.99 6.01 -6.42
CA LEU A 16 5.21 6.17 -5.65
C LEU A 16 4.86 6.01 -4.16
N VAL A 17 5.74 5.34 -3.42
CA VAL A 17 5.71 5.37 -1.95
C VAL A 17 7.00 6.03 -1.48
N GLU A 18 6.85 7.12 -0.76
CA GLU A 18 7.91 7.79 -0.03
C GLU A 18 7.74 7.44 1.44
N MET A 19 8.76 6.89 2.07
CA MET A 19 8.66 6.43 3.46
C MET A 19 9.97 6.56 4.21
N GLU A 20 9.87 6.53 5.53
CA GLU A 20 11.04 6.46 6.40
C GLU A 20 11.86 5.18 6.18
N HIS A 21 13.13 5.22 6.59
CA HIS A 21 13.98 4.03 6.58
C HIS A 21 13.47 2.96 7.56
N PRO A 22 13.69 1.66 7.27
CA PRO A 22 13.33 0.58 8.18
C PRO A 22 13.90 0.82 9.58
N ASN A 23 13.04 0.75 10.59
CA ASN A 23 13.39 0.92 11.99
C ASN A 23 12.82 -0.24 12.84
N LYS A 24 13.03 -0.21 14.16
CA LYS A 24 12.62 -1.31 15.08
C LYS A 24 11.26 -1.08 15.75
N LEU A 25 10.59 0.02 15.46
CA LEU A 25 9.28 0.36 16.01
C LEU A 25 8.21 -0.42 15.22
N ILE A 26 7.26 -1.00 15.94
CA ILE A 26 6.19 -1.83 15.35
C ILE A 26 4.85 -1.09 15.28
N ASP A 27 4.74 0.02 15.99
CA ASP A 27 3.56 0.86 16.17
C ASP A 27 3.69 2.22 15.48
N SER A 28 4.85 2.48 14.85
CA SER A 28 5.14 3.71 14.12
C SER A 28 5.51 3.39 12.68
N PHE A 29 4.91 4.15 11.76
CA PHE A 29 5.25 4.16 10.35
C PHE A 29 4.91 5.54 9.77
N THR A 30 5.87 6.14 9.07
CA THR A 30 5.70 7.40 8.35
C THR A 30 5.94 7.17 6.87
N GLY A 31 4.90 7.33 6.07
CA GLY A 31 5.02 7.31 4.61
C GLY A 31 3.86 8.02 3.92
N THR A 32 4.06 8.33 2.64
CA THR A 32 3.04 8.88 1.76
C THR A 32 2.94 8.00 0.52
N LEU A 33 1.72 7.61 0.18
CA LEU A 33 1.38 6.83 -0.99
C LEU A 33 0.71 7.75 -2.01
N GLU A 34 1.30 7.84 -3.19
CA GLU A 34 0.74 8.56 -4.32
C GLU A 34 0.42 7.56 -5.43
N ILE A 35 -0.85 7.45 -5.83
CA ILE A 35 -1.32 6.56 -6.89
C ILE A 35 -2.08 7.36 -7.94
N TYR A 36 -1.81 7.06 -9.20
CA TYR A 36 -2.49 7.63 -10.35
C TYR A 36 -2.86 6.57 -11.37
N HIS A 37 -3.99 6.78 -12.03
CA HIS A 37 -4.45 5.94 -13.12
C HIS A 37 -3.69 6.26 -14.41
N THR A 38 -3.20 5.24 -15.10
CA THR A 38 -2.40 5.37 -16.33
C THR A 38 -3.06 6.16 -17.46
N THR A 39 -4.40 6.16 -17.53
CA THR A 39 -5.15 6.85 -18.59
C THR A 39 -5.74 8.21 -18.16
N GLY A 40 -5.16 8.89 -17.16
CA GLY A 40 -5.55 10.25 -16.79
C GLY A 40 -6.87 10.38 -16.03
N GLY A 41 -7.25 9.35 -15.28
CA GLY A 41 -8.48 9.33 -14.49
C GLY A 41 -8.31 9.99 -13.13
N TRP A 42 -8.11 9.16 -12.10
CA TRP A 42 -7.98 9.58 -10.71
C TRP A 42 -6.52 9.62 -10.26
N HIS A 43 -6.25 10.52 -9.32
CA HIS A 43 -4.98 10.69 -8.62
C HIS A 43 -5.28 10.82 -7.13
N VAL A 44 -4.59 10.05 -6.30
CA VAL A 44 -4.80 9.95 -4.86
C VAL A 44 -3.45 10.05 -4.18
N LYS A 45 -3.33 10.95 -3.20
CA LYS A 45 -2.15 11.07 -2.35
C LYS A 45 -2.61 11.00 -0.91
N GLU A 46 -2.17 9.97 -0.19
CA GLU A 46 -2.62 9.66 1.16
C GLU A 46 -1.43 9.37 2.07
N VAL A 47 -1.55 9.73 3.34
CA VAL A 47 -0.60 9.33 4.37
C VAL A 47 -0.82 7.86 4.69
N VAL A 48 0.26 7.09 4.77
CA VAL A 48 0.21 5.68 5.16
C VAL A 48 0.27 5.60 6.67
N GLU A 49 -0.84 5.25 7.29
CA GLU A 49 -0.92 5.07 8.73
C GLU A 49 -0.33 3.71 9.16
N PRO A 50 0.15 3.56 10.42
CA PRO A 50 0.63 2.28 10.94
C PRO A 50 -0.39 1.14 10.83
N THR A 51 -1.68 1.45 10.91
CA THR A 51 -2.81 0.52 10.74
C THR A 51 -2.92 -0.04 9.32
N SER A 52 -2.32 0.63 8.33
CA SER A 52 -2.28 0.20 6.93
C SER A 52 -1.07 -0.68 6.59
N ILE A 53 -0.20 -0.97 7.57
CA ILE A 53 1.00 -1.79 7.41
C ILE A 53 0.78 -3.21 7.90
N LEU A 54 1.20 -4.18 7.09
CA LEU A 54 1.28 -5.59 7.46
C LEU A 54 2.75 -5.97 7.71
N LEU A 55 3.05 -6.41 8.94
CA LEU A 55 4.40 -6.80 9.33
C LEU A 55 4.69 -8.27 8.99
N ARG A 56 5.97 -8.56 8.72
CA ARG A 56 6.45 -9.95 8.59
C ARG A 56 6.18 -10.70 9.90
N GLY A 57 5.58 -11.90 9.78
CA GLY A 57 5.21 -12.73 10.92
C GLY A 57 3.76 -12.58 11.38
N CYS A 58 3.04 -11.57 10.88
CA CYS A 58 1.59 -11.50 11.07
C CYS A 58 0.87 -12.59 10.27
N VAL A 59 -0.26 -13.07 10.81
CA VAL A 59 -1.15 -14.01 10.14
C VAL A 59 -2.46 -13.30 9.84
N ILE A 60 -2.79 -13.17 8.55
CA ILE A 60 -4.06 -12.59 8.10
C ILE A 60 -5.18 -13.60 8.41
N ARG A 61 -6.27 -13.13 9.02
CA ARG A 61 -7.43 -13.95 9.38
C ARG A 61 -8.71 -13.27 8.92
N ASN A 62 -9.75 -14.06 8.65
CA ASN A 62 -11.09 -13.58 8.34
C ASN A 62 -11.20 -12.72 7.06
N THR A 63 -10.30 -12.95 6.10
CA THR A 63 -10.32 -12.31 4.77
C THR A 63 -9.81 -13.33 3.76
N ASP A 64 -10.48 -13.46 2.61
CA ASP A 64 -10.09 -14.43 1.57
C ASP A 64 -8.73 -14.13 0.94
N TRP A 65 -8.48 -12.85 0.67
CA TRP A 65 -7.24 -12.38 0.05
C TRP A 65 -7.01 -10.90 0.33
N VAL A 66 -5.74 -10.50 0.27
CA VAL A 66 -5.31 -9.10 0.36
C VAL A 66 -4.35 -8.83 -0.78
N VAL A 67 -4.46 -7.65 -1.39
CA VAL A 67 -3.47 -7.12 -2.32
C VAL A 67 -2.73 -6.01 -1.59
N GLY A 68 -1.41 -6.07 -1.60
CA GLY A 68 -0.55 -5.05 -1.00
C GLY A 68 0.75 -4.91 -1.78
N MET A 69 1.54 -3.91 -1.42
CA MET A 69 2.87 -3.66 -1.98
C MET A 69 3.92 -3.88 -0.90
N VAL A 70 4.98 -4.60 -1.24
CA VAL A 70 6.09 -4.85 -0.32
C VAL A 70 7.03 -3.66 -0.36
N VAL A 71 7.23 -3.02 0.79
CA VAL A 71 8.08 -1.82 0.92
C VAL A 71 9.41 -2.08 1.66
N ASN A 72 9.40 -3.01 2.62
CA ASN A 72 10.61 -3.44 3.35
C ASN A 72 10.87 -4.92 3.05
N THR A 73 12.11 -5.22 2.68
CA THR A 73 12.58 -6.58 2.40
C THR A 73 13.90 -6.84 3.11
N GLY A 74 14.19 -8.11 3.36
CA GLY A 74 15.36 -8.59 4.09
C GLY A 74 15.35 -10.10 4.25
#